data_AF-U6D631-F1
#
_entry.id   AF-U6D631-F1
#
_cell.length_a   1.000
_cell.length_b   1.000
_cell.length_c   1.000
_cell.angle_alpha   90.00
_cell.angle_beta   90.00
_cell.angle_gamma   90.00
#
_symmetry.space_group_name_H-M   'P 1'
#
loop_
_entity.id
_entity.type
_entity.pdbx_description
1 polymer ?
#
loop_
_entity_poly.entity_id
_entity_poly.type
_entity_poly.pdbx_seq_one_letter_code
_entity_poly.pdbx_strand_id
1 'polypeptide(L)'
;QEMRAVVLAGFGGLNKLRVTRKAMPEPQDGELKIRVKACGLNFIDLMVRQGNIDNPPKTPLVPGFECSGIVEALGDSVKGYEIGDRVMAFVNYNAWAEVVCTPVEFVYKIPDDMSFSEAAAFPMNFVTAYMMLFEVANLREGMSVLVHSAGGGVGQAVAQLCSTIPNVTVFGTASTFKHEAIKDSMTHLFDRNADYVQEVKRISAEGVDIVLDCLCGDNTGKGLSLLKPLGTYILYGSSNMVTGETKSFFSFAKSWWQVEKVNPIKLYEENKVIAGFSLLNLLFKQGRAGLIRGVVDKLIGLYNQKKIKPVVDSLWALEEVKEAMQRIHDRGNIGKLILDVEKTPTPLMANDSTETSEAGEEEEDHEGDSENKERMPFIQ
;
A
#
# COMPACT_ATOMS: atom_id res chain seq x y z
N GLN A 1 9.45 22.21 21.82
CA GLN A 1 8.19 22.46 21.09
C GLN A 1 7.51 21.13 20.82
N GLU A 2 6.18 21.08 20.74
CA GLU A 2 5.42 19.87 20.45
C GLU A 2 4.76 19.93 19.07
N MET A 3 4.60 18.78 18.41
CA MET A 3 3.92 18.59 17.13
C MET A 3 2.82 17.54 17.24
N ARG A 4 1.84 17.56 16.33
CA ARG A 4 0.90 16.44 16.14
C ARG A 4 1.61 15.28 15.42
N ALA A 5 1.27 14.06 15.84
CA ALA A 5 1.66 12.84 15.17
C ALA A 5 0.60 11.75 15.36
N VAL A 6 0.44 10.87 14.37
CA VAL A 6 -0.35 9.64 14.52
C VAL A 6 0.51 8.61 15.26
N VAL A 7 0.09 8.23 16.46
CA VAL A 7 0.75 7.22 17.28
C VAL A 7 -0.04 5.92 17.23
N LEU A 8 0.67 4.84 16.93
CA LEU A 8 0.24 3.46 17.15
C LEU A 8 0.55 3.08 18.59
N ALA A 9 -0.47 3.02 19.45
CA ALA A 9 -0.31 2.73 20.88
C ALA A 9 0.10 1.27 21.16
N GLY A 10 -0.28 0.35 20.29
CA GLY A 10 0.00 -1.08 20.37
C GLY A 10 -0.49 -1.78 19.10
N PHE A 11 -0.06 -3.01 18.85
CA PHE A 11 -0.54 -3.75 17.69
C PHE A 11 -2.02 -4.14 17.82
N GLY A 12 -2.76 -4.13 16.71
CA GLY A 12 -4.17 -4.52 16.69
C GLY A 12 -5.01 -3.74 15.68
N GLY A 13 -6.29 -3.53 16.01
CA GLY A 13 -7.32 -2.86 15.20
C GLY A 13 -7.05 -1.38 14.90
N LEU A 14 -7.92 -0.75 14.10
CA LEU A 14 -7.84 0.70 13.79
C LEU A 14 -7.93 1.55 15.06
N ASN A 15 -8.60 1.04 16.10
CA ASN A 15 -8.68 1.66 17.41
C ASN A 15 -7.33 1.80 18.14
N LYS A 16 -6.21 1.32 17.58
CA LYS A 16 -4.86 1.54 18.12
C LYS A 16 -4.17 2.81 17.63
N LEU A 17 -4.72 3.50 16.63
CA LEU A 17 -4.17 4.74 16.09
C LEU A 17 -4.82 5.97 16.75
N ARG A 18 -4.01 6.91 17.22
CA ARG A 18 -4.47 8.18 17.80
C ARG A 18 -3.57 9.33 17.37
N VAL A 19 -4.15 10.48 17.08
CA VAL A 19 -3.38 11.72 16.95
C VAL A 19 -3.03 12.20 18.37
N THR A 20 -1.74 12.39 18.64
CA THR A 20 -1.24 12.88 19.93
C THR A 20 -0.20 13.97 19.71
N ARG A 21 0.09 14.75 20.76
CA ARG A 21 1.26 15.63 20.77
C ARG A 21 2.53 14.84 21.10
N LYS A 22 3.62 15.14 20.41
CA LYS A 22 4.97 14.62 20.66
C LYS A 22 5.99 15.74 20.59
N ALA A 23 7.11 15.59 21.28
CA ALA A 23 8.25 16.50 21.12
C ALA A 23 8.69 16.51 19.64
N MET A 24 8.96 17.70 19.11
CA MET A 24 9.56 17.83 17.78
C MET A 24 10.99 17.26 17.80
N PRO A 25 11.39 16.45 16.79
CA PRO A 25 12.77 16.05 16.64
C PRO A 25 13.63 17.22 16.16
N GLU A 26 14.92 17.18 16.48
CA GLU A 26 15.95 18.04 15.88
C GLU A 26 16.89 17.17 15.05
N PRO A 27 17.41 17.67 13.92
CA PRO A 27 18.22 16.87 13.02
C PRO A 27 19.57 16.56 13.68
N GLN A 28 20.00 15.30 13.60
CA GLN A 28 21.36 14.93 13.95
C GLN A 28 22.35 15.29 12.83
N ASP A 29 23.63 15.08 13.07
CA ASP A 29 24.64 15.19 12.01
C ASP A 29 24.29 14.26 10.83
N GLY A 30 24.31 14.80 9.61
CA GLY A 30 23.93 14.09 8.39
C GLY A 30 22.42 13.98 8.14
N GLU A 31 21.57 14.47 9.05
CA GLU A 31 20.12 14.52 8.88
C GLU A 31 19.63 15.93 8.53
N LEU A 32 18.44 16.00 7.94
CA LEU A 32 17.69 17.25 7.82
C LEU A 32 16.30 17.11 8.43
N LYS A 33 15.74 18.24 8.84
CA LYS A 33 14.40 18.37 9.44
C LYS A 33 13.43 18.85 8.36
N ILE A 34 12.35 18.12 8.18
CA ILE A 34 11.31 18.41 7.18
C ILE A 34 10.03 18.80 7.91
N ARG A 35 9.49 19.97 7.59
CA ARG A 35 8.10 20.35 7.88
C ARG A 35 7.20 19.62 6.89
N VAL A 36 6.56 18.56 7.35
CA VAL A 36 5.78 17.65 6.51
C VAL A 36 4.49 18.35 6.05
N LYS A 37 4.19 18.20 4.76
CA LYS A 37 2.95 18.66 4.13
C LYS A 37 2.03 17.49 3.80
N ALA A 38 2.61 16.38 3.32
CA ALA A 38 1.87 15.18 2.97
C ALA A 38 2.64 13.89 3.30
N CYS A 39 1.92 12.83 3.67
CA CYS A 39 2.48 11.51 3.92
C CYS A 39 1.79 10.47 3.04
N GLY A 40 2.55 9.54 2.47
CA GLY A 40 1.99 8.42 1.72
C GLY A 40 1.50 7.32 2.66
N LEU A 41 0.29 6.80 2.40
CA LEU A 41 -0.19 5.55 3.01
C LEU A 41 0.15 4.36 2.13
N ASN A 42 0.70 3.31 2.73
CA ASN A 42 1.15 2.10 2.08
C ASN A 42 0.54 0.85 2.73
N PHE A 43 0.50 -0.25 1.98
CA PHE A 43 0.00 -1.52 2.53
C PHE A 43 0.85 -2.03 3.71
N ILE A 44 2.15 -1.73 3.71
CA ILE A 44 3.05 -2.06 4.83
C ILE A 44 2.62 -1.37 6.14
N ASP A 45 1.95 -0.23 6.09
CA ASP A 45 1.48 0.46 7.30
C ASP A 45 0.35 -0.32 7.99
N LEU A 46 -0.48 -1.03 7.21
CA LEU A 46 -1.48 -1.97 7.74
C LEU A 46 -0.80 -3.17 8.42
N MET A 47 0.28 -3.68 7.82
CA MET A 47 1.07 -4.77 8.39
C MET A 47 1.76 -4.34 9.70
N VAL A 48 2.35 -3.13 9.73
CA VAL A 48 2.92 -2.52 10.95
C VAL A 48 1.86 -2.40 12.03
N ARG A 49 0.68 -1.83 11.72
CA ARG A 49 -0.43 -1.69 12.68
C ARG A 49 -0.80 -3.03 13.32
N GLN A 50 -0.82 -4.10 12.53
CA GLN A 50 -1.17 -5.44 13.02
C GLN A 50 -0.02 -6.20 13.68
N GLY A 51 1.21 -5.71 13.61
CA GLY A 51 2.39 -6.47 14.06
C GLY A 51 2.70 -7.67 13.14
N ASN A 52 2.33 -7.56 11.87
CA ASN A 52 2.56 -8.53 10.80
C ASN A 52 3.84 -8.22 10.03
N ILE A 53 4.92 -7.91 10.76
CA ILE A 53 6.25 -7.66 10.21
C ILE A 53 7.28 -8.45 11.01
N ASP A 54 8.33 -8.90 10.34
CA ASP A 54 9.43 -9.60 11.00
C ASP A 54 10.18 -8.64 11.92
N ASN A 55 10.37 -9.04 13.18
CA ASN A 55 10.96 -8.22 14.25
C ASN A 55 10.24 -6.86 14.40
N PRO A 56 8.98 -6.86 14.89
CA PRO A 56 8.20 -5.64 15.00
C PRO A 56 8.87 -4.63 15.96
N PRO A 57 8.87 -3.32 15.62
CA PRO A 57 9.37 -2.27 16.49
C PRO A 57 8.58 -2.20 17.79
N LYS A 58 9.16 -1.59 18.84
CA LYS A 58 8.45 -1.39 20.11
C LYS A 58 7.35 -0.33 19.94
N THR A 59 6.16 -0.62 20.44
CA THR A 59 5.08 0.36 20.60
C THR A 59 5.16 1.04 21.98
N PRO A 60 4.73 2.31 22.13
CA PRO A 60 4.11 3.15 21.12
C PRO A 60 5.11 3.70 20.08
N LEU A 61 4.66 3.86 18.83
CA LEU A 61 5.48 4.39 17.72
C LEU A 61 4.66 5.29 16.78
N VAL A 62 5.32 6.11 15.98
CA VAL A 62 4.70 6.88 14.87
C VAL A 62 4.92 6.11 13.56
N PRO A 63 3.88 5.64 12.85
CA PRO A 63 4.04 4.90 11.59
C PRO A 63 4.41 5.78 10.38
N GLY A 64 4.49 5.15 9.20
CA GLY A 64 4.68 5.81 7.90
C GLY A 64 6.13 5.78 7.42
N PHE A 65 6.32 5.61 6.11
CA PHE A 65 7.65 5.41 5.49
C PHE A 65 8.00 6.40 4.37
N GLU A 66 7.08 7.26 3.97
CA GLU A 66 7.33 8.30 2.97
C GLU A 66 6.56 9.58 3.30
N CYS A 67 7.17 10.71 2.99
CA CYS A 67 6.56 12.02 3.15
C CYS A 67 7.10 13.02 2.13
N SER A 68 6.44 14.16 2.04
CA SER A 68 6.92 15.34 1.33
C SER A 68 6.68 16.59 2.16
N GLY A 69 7.50 17.61 1.95
CA GLY A 69 7.44 18.83 2.73
C GLY A 69 8.55 19.82 2.40
N ILE A 70 8.79 20.72 3.34
CA ILE A 70 9.77 21.79 3.22
C ILE A 70 10.89 21.56 4.21
N VAL A 71 12.15 21.70 3.77
CA VAL A 71 13.30 21.65 4.68
C VAL A 71 13.23 22.82 5.67
N GLU A 72 13.15 22.51 6.96
CA GLU A 72 13.01 23.48 8.06
C GLU A 72 14.35 23.72 8.77
N ALA A 73 15.21 22.70 8.88
CA ALA A 73 16.55 22.81 9.47
C ALA A 73 17.50 21.75 8.88
N LEU A 74 18.81 21.97 9.02
CA LEU A 74 19.88 21.11 8.54
C LEU A 74 20.78 20.69 9.70
N GLY A 75 21.22 19.43 9.71
CA GLY A 75 22.34 18.99 10.54
C GLY A 75 23.69 19.42 9.96
N ASP A 76 24.73 19.44 10.80
CA ASP A 76 26.02 20.11 10.52
C ASP A 76 26.71 19.66 9.22
N SER A 77 26.73 18.36 8.91
CA SER A 77 27.40 17.83 7.71
C SER A 77 26.54 17.83 6.43
N VAL A 78 25.28 18.27 6.49
CA VAL A 78 24.39 18.25 5.31
C VAL A 78 24.82 19.28 4.28
N LYS A 79 24.97 18.82 3.03
CA LYS A 79 25.32 19.65 1.87
C LYS A 79 24.31 19.44 0.74
N GLY A 80 24.19 20.43 -0.14
CA GLY A 80 23.31 20.37 -1.32
C GLY A 80 21.82 20.63 -1.03
N TYR A 81 21.49 20.99 0.21
CA TYR A 81 20.15 21.37 0.65
C TYR A 81 20.19 22.71 1.38
N GLU A 82 19.10 23.45 1.28
CA GLU A 82 18.88 24.73 1.93
C GLU A 82 17.52 24.73 2.64
N ILE A 83 17.39 25.52 3.71
CA ILE A 83 16.10 25.75 4.36
C ILE A 83 15.16 26.38 3.33
N GLY A 84 13.94 25.85 3.22
CA GLY A 84 12.97 26.25 2.20
C GLY A 84 12.92 25.33 0.97
N ASP A 85 13.91 24.44 0.79
CA ASP A 85 13.86 23.44 -0.28
C ASP A 85 12.59 22.56 -0.16
N ARG A 86 11.95 22.31 -1.30
CA ARG A 86 10.81 21.39 -1.41
C ARG A 86 11.34 19.99 -1.66
N VAL A 87 10.94 19.03 -0.83
CA VAL A 87 11.51 17.68 -0.84
C VAL A 87 10.45 16.59 -0.68
N MET A 88 10.79 15.40 -1.17
CA MET A 88 10.19 14.13 -0.77
C MET A 88 11.26 13.27 -0.11
N ALA A 89 10.87 12.39 0.81
CA ALA A 89 11.80 11.56 1.54
C ALA A 89 11.23 10.18 1.86
N PHE A 90 12.12 9.18 1.87
CA PHE A 90 11.89 7.97 2.63
C PHE A 90 12.29 8.20 4.07
N VAL A 91 11.52 7.64 5.00
CA VAL A 91 11.84 7.68 6.43
C VAL A 91 11.60 6.31 7.04
N ASN A 92 12.42 5.91 8.01
CA ASN A 92 12.23 4.64 8.69
C ASN A 92 11.30 4.85 9.88
N TYR A 93 9.99 4.73 9.64
CA TYR A 93 8.93 5.19 10.55
C TYR A 93 8.90 6.72 10.72
N ASN A 94 7.99 7.21 11.57
CA ASN A 94 7.82 8.62 11.94
C ASN A 94 7.31 9.57 10.85
N ALA A 95 6.92 9.07 9.67
CA ALA A 95 6.42 9.95 8.60
C ALA A 95 5.08 10.61 8.93
N TRP A 96 4.23 9.97 9.73
CA TRP A 96 2.88 10.47 10.05
C TRP A 96 2.90 11.47 11.19
N ALA A 97 3.67 12.54 11.01
CA ALA A 97 3.85 13.63 11.95
C ALA A 97 4.02 14.96 11.19
N GLU A 98 3.84 16.09 11.89
CA GLU A 98 4.04 17.41 11.27
C GLU A 98 5.52 17.72 11.00
N VAL A 99 6.45 17.05 11.68
CA VAL A 99 7.90 17.19 11.50
C VAL A 99 8.57 15.83 11.53
N VAL A 100 9.53 15.62 10.64
CA VAL A 100 10.39 14.44 10.64
C VAL A 100 11.85 14.84 10.44
N CYS A 101 12.77 14.13 11.10
CA CYS A 101 14.19 14.17 10.78
C CYS A 101 14.59 12.87 10.10
N THR A 102 15.40 12.95 9.06
CA THR A 102 15.89 11.77 8.35
C THR A 102 17.25 12.02 7.70
N PRO A 103 18.09 10.98 7.55
CA PRO A 103 19.37 11.09 6.85
C PRO A 103 19.23 11.63 5.42
N VAL A 104 20.15 12.50 5.04
CA VAL A 104 20.12 13.24 3.76
C VAL A 104 20.10 12.32 2.54
N GLU A 105 20.68 11.11 2.63
CA GLU A 105 20.71 10.14 1.55
C GLU A 105 19.31 9.64 1.14
N PHE A 106 18.30 9.79 2.00
CA PHE A 106 16.92 9.40 1.73
C PHE A 106 16.01 10.55 1.29
N VAL A 107 16.57 11.76 1.15
CA VAL A 107 15.85 12.97 0.75
C VAL A 107 16.13 13.31 -0.71
N TYR A 108 15.11 13.79 -1.42
CA TYR A 108 15.18 14.18 -2.82
C TYR A 108 14.43 15.49 -3.03
N LYS A 109 15.04 16.46 -3.73
CA LYS A 109 14.34 17.67 -4.16
C LYS A 109 13.24 17.32 -5.14
N ILE A 110 12.10 18.00 -5.04
CA ILE A 110 10.96 17.79 -5.96
C ILE A 110 10.89 18.92 -7.00
N PRO A 111 10.45 18.64 -8.24
CA PRO A 111 10.24 19.69 -9.24
C PRO A 111 9.22 20.74 -8.79
N ASP A 112 9.38 21.97 -9.27
CA ASP A 112 8.47 23.07 -8.91
C ASP A 112 7.00 22.77 -9.25
N ASP A 113 6.77 22.14 -10.40
CA ASP A 113 5.44 21.72 -10.88
C ASP A 113 4.81 20.57 -10.08
N MET A 114 5.58 19.84 -9.26
CA MET A 114 5.08 18.67 -8.53
C MET A 114 4.44 19.12 -7.21
N SER A 115 3.17 18.80 -6.97
CA SER A 115 2.53 19.11 -5.69
C SER A 115 3.10 18.25 -4.55
N PHE A 116 2.91 18.67 -3.30
CA PHE A 116 3.32 17.86 -2.16
C PHE A 116 2.56 16.52 -2.08
N SER A 117 1.27 16.50 -2.44
CA SER A 117 0.50 15.25 -2.47
C SER A 117 0.98 14.29 -3.57
N GLU A 118 1.34 14.80 -4.76
CA GLU A 118 1.99 13.99 -5.79
C GLU A 118 3.36 13.49 -5.33
N ALA A 119 4.17 14.36 -4.73
CA ALA A 119 5.49 14.02 -4.19
C ALA A 119 5.42 12.95 -3.09
N ALA A 120 4.39 12.98 -2.22
CA ALA A 120 4.17 11.94 -1.22
C ALA A 120 3.59 10.64 -1.81
N ALA A 121 3.06 10.68 -3.04
CA ALA A 121 2.59 9.50 -3.77
C ALA A 121 3.64 8.87 -4.68
N PHE A 122 4.78 9.53 -4.85
CA PHE A 122 5.80 9.19 -5.83
C PHE A 122 6.77 8.09 -5.37
N PRO A 123 7.50 8.23 -4.25
CA PRO A 123 8.74 7.48 -4.03
C PRO A 123 8.49 5.99 -3.80
N MET A 124 7.59 5.58 -2.88
CA MET A 124 7.36 4.14 -2.64
C MET A 124 6.82 3.42 -3.87
N ASN A 125 5.87 4.04 -4.60
CA ASN A 125 5.20 3.39 -5.72
C ASN A 125 6.10 3.27 -6.94
N PHE A 126 6.67 4.39 -7.40
CA PHE A 126 7.43 4.42 -8.65
C PHE A 126 8.82 3.80 -8.50
N VAL A 127 9.49 3.94 -7.35
CA VAL A 127 10.76 3.24 -7.12
C VAL A 127 10.54 1.74 -7.08
N THR A 128 9.49 1.26 -6.40
CA THR A 128 9.17 -0.17 -6.39
C THR A 128 8.88 -0.70 -7.79
N ALA A 129 8.02 0.00 -8.56
CA ALA A 129 7.71 -0.39 -9.93
C ALA A 129 8.95 -0.40 -10.83
N TYR A 130 9.80 0.64 -10.76
CA TYR A 130 11.02 0.75 -11.55
C TYR A 130 12.01 -0.37 -11.23
N MET A 131 12.29 -0.59 -9.94
CA MET A 131 13.23 -1.62 -9.50
C MET A 131 12.79 -3.01 -9.98
N MET A 132 11.52 -3.34 -9.86
CA MET A 132 11.00 -4.64 -10.32
C MET A 132 11.10 -4.79 -11.84
N LEU A 133 10.66 -3.79 -12.60
CA LEU A 133 10.62 -3.87 -14.05
C LEU A 133 12.02 -3.86 -14.68
N PHE A 134 12.90 -2.97 -14.23
CA PHE A 134 14.15 -2.70 -14.93
C PHE A 134 15.38 -3.34 -14.27
N GLU A 135 15.48 -3.30 -12.93
CA GLU A 135 16.66 -3.83 -12.23
C GLU A 135 16.55 -5.33 -11.96
N VAL A 136 15.34 -5.83 -11.67
CA VAL A 136 15.12 -7.27 -11.38
C VAL A 136 14.72 -8.04 -12.65
N ALA A 137 13.70 -7.59 -13.38
CA ALA A 137 13.14 -8.36 -14.51
C ALA A 137 13.75 -8.05 -15.88
N ASN A 138 14.41 -6.90 -16.04
CA ASN A 138 14.95 -6.43 -17.32
C ASN A 138 13.87 -6.33 -18.44
N LEU A 139 12.84 -5.51 -18.19
CA LEU A 139 11.79 -5.18 -19.16
C LEU A 139 12.38 -4.59 -20.46
N ARG A 140 11.93 -5.11 -21.60
CA ARG A 140 12.36 -4.72 -22.95
C ARG A 140 11.16 -4.56 -23.87
N GLU A 141 11.41 -3.96 -25.03
CA GLU A 141 10.42 -3.83 -26.10
C GLU A 141 9.80 -5.18 -26.47
N GLY A 142 8.48 -5.20 -26.69
CA GLY A 142 7.74 -6.39 -27.10
C GLY A 142 7.37 -7.37 -25.98
N MET A 143 7.85 -7.17 -24.75
CA MET A 143 7.55 -8.07 -23.63
C MET A 143 6.13 -7.88 -23.09
N SER A 144 5.63 -8.87 -22.36
CA SER A 144 4.36 -8.78 -21.64
C SER A 144 4.49 -8.87 -20.13
N VAL A 145 3.66 -8.12 -19.42
CA VAL A 145 3.69 -7.98 -17.96
C VAL A 145 2.31 -8.26 -17.39
N LEU A 146 2.21 -9.15 -16.41
CA LEU A 146 1.03 -9.32 -15.56
C LEU A 146 1.23 -8.57 -14.24
N VAL A 147 0.35 -7.60 -13.96
CA VAL A 147 0.34 -6.83 -12.72
C VAL A 147 -0.92 -7.11 -11.91
N HIS A 148 -0.73 -7.67 -10.71
CA HIS A 148 -1.81 -7.82 -9.74
C HIS A 148 -2.15 -6.50 -9.07
N SER A 149 -3.42 -6.33 -8.69
CA SER A 149 -3.91 -5.10 -8.05
C SER A 149 -3.64 -3.85 -8.91
N ALA A 150 -4.00 -3.94 -10.19
CA ALA A 150 -3.73 -2.94 -11.24
C ALA A 150 -4.21 -1.52 -10.88
N GLY A 151 -5.30 -1.40 -10.11
CA GLY A 151 -5.82 -0.10 -9.65
C GLY A 151 -5.06 0.50 -8.46
N GLY A 152 -4.16 -0.23 -7.79
CA GLY A 152 -3.38 0.30 -6.67
C GLY A 152 -2.24 1.23 -7.13
N GLY A 153 -1.64 1.95 -6.17
CA GLY A 153 -0.54 2.89 -6.46
C GLY A 153 0.65 2.29 -7.22
N VAL A 154 1.13 1.11 -6.81
CA VAL A 154 2.20 0.40 -7.55
C VAL A 154 1.70 -0.11 -8.91
N GLY A 155 0.48 -0.63 -8.98
CA GLY A 155 -0.10 -1.13 -10.24
C GLY A 155 -0.20 -0.04 -11.32
N GLN A 156 -0.65 1.15 -10.93
CA GLN A 156 -0.68 2.31 -11.82
C GLN A 156 0.71 2.81 -12.20
N ALA A 157 1.68 2.80 -11.27
CA ALA A 157 3.06 3.15 -11.58
C ALA A 157 3.71 2.16 -12.58
N VAL A 158 3.43 0.86 -12.44
CA VAL A 158 3.88 -0.18 -13.38
C VAL A 158 3.33 0.08 -14.78
N ALA A 159 2.02 0.30 -14.92
CA ALA A 159 1.40 0.59 -16.21
C ALA A 159 2.05 1.78 -16.93
N GLN A 160 2.24 2.89 -16.20
CA GLN A 160 2.86 4.08 -16.76
C GLN A 160 4.31 3.82 -17.18
N LEU A 161 5.10 3.11 -16.38
CA LEU A 161 6.48 2.77 -16.74
C LEU A 161 6.56 1.81 -17.93
N CYS A 162 5.67 0.82 -18.02
CA CYS A 162 5.57 -0.06 -19.18
C CYS A 162 5.27 0.74 -20.46
N SER A 163 4.42 1.77 -20.39
CA SER A 163 4.10 2.63 -21.54
C SER A 163 5.29 3.44 -22.07
N THR A 164 6.37 3.58 -21.29
CA THR A 164 7.60 4.24 -21.74
C THR A 164 8.46 3.35 -22.64
N ILE A 165 8.14 2.06 -22.72
CA ILE A 165 8.84 1.07 -23.52
C ILE A 165 7.94 0.67 -24.70
N PRO A 166 8.45 0.66 -25.95
CA PRO A 166 7.63 0.31 -27.10
C PRO A 166 7.05 -1.10 -27.00
N ASN A 167 5.83 -1.26 -27.50
CA ASN A 167 5.21 -2.57 -27.75
C ASN A 167 5.10 -3.50 -26.51
N VAL A 168 5.04 -2.94 -25.29
CA VAL A 168 4.82 -3.74 -24.08
C VAL A 168 3.32 -3.99 -23.87
N THR A 169 2.94 -5.25 -23.69
CA THR A 169 1.56 -5.64 -23.39
C THR A 169 1.36 -5.79 -21.88
N VAL A 170 0.43 -5.02 -21.30
CA VAL A 170 0.17 -5.02 -19.86
C VAL A 170 -1.17 -5.68 -19.56
N PHE A 171 -1.12 -6.81 -18.85
CA PHE A 171 -2.26 -7.50 -18.28
C PHE A 171 -2.45 -7.06 -16.83
N GLY A 172 -3.63 -6.56 -16.47
CA GLY A 172 -3.97 -6.15 -15.11
C GLY A 172 -5.05 -7.03 -14.49
N THR A 173 -4.98 -7.24 -13.18
CA THR A 173 -6.13 -7.77 -12.40
C THR A 173 -6.61 -6.74 -11.39
N ALA A 174 -7.92 -6.48 -11.38
CA ALA A 174 -8.56 -5.56 -10.45
C ALA A 174 -10.04 -5.93 -10.27
N SER A 175 -10.69 -5.40 -9.24
CA SER A 175 -12.15 -5.50 -9.13
C SER A 175 -12.85 -4.79 -10.29
N THR A 176 -13.93 -5.39 -10.81
CA THR A 176 -14.72 -4.87 -11.94
C THR A 176 -15.17 -3.43 -11.76
N PHE A 177 -15.56 -3.01 -10.56
CA PHE A 177 -15.97 -1.62 -10.29
C PHE A 177 -14.87 -0.58 -10.57
N LYS A 178 -13.60 -0.99 -10.66
CA LYS A 178 -12.47 -0.11 -11.02
C LYS A 178 -12.17 -0.12 -12.51
N HIS A 179 -12.70 -1.08 -13.28
CA HIS A 179 -12.26 -1.33 -14.65
C HIS A 179 -12.43 -0.12 -15.53
N GLU A 180 -13.60 0.53 -15.48
CA GLU A 180 -13.87 1.73 -16.29
C GLU A 180 -12.87 2.85 -16.00
N ALA A 181 -12.49 3.04 -14.73
CA ALA A 181 -11.58 4.11 -14.32
C ALA A 181 -10.11 3.84 -14.68
N ILE A 182 -9.71 2.58 -14.91
CA ILE A 182 -8.30 2.21 -15.18
C ILE A 182 -8.10 1.50 -16.52
N LYS A 183 -9.14 1.35 -17.35
CA LYS A 183 -9.07 0.62 -18.62
C LYS A 183 -7.98 1.15 -19.55
N ASP A 184 -7.81 2.47 -19.58
CA ASP A 184 -6.83 3.12 -20.47
C ASP A 184 -5.38 2.99 -19.95
N SER A 185 -5.20 2.52 -18.71
CA SER A 185 -3.87 2.26 -18.14
C SER A 185 -3.31 0.88 -18.48
N MET A 186 -4.13 -0.05 -18.98
CA MET A 186 -3.74 -1.45 -19.23
C MET A 186 -4.11 -1.87 -20.65
N THR A 187 -3.38 -2.82 -21.23
CA THR A 187 -3.75 -3.40 -22.53
C THR A 187 -4.95 -4.34 -22.39
N HIS A 188 -4.94 -5.16 -21.33
CA HIS A 188 -6.02 -6.07 -20.97
C HIS A 188 -6.26 -6.06 -19.47
N LEU A 189 -7.53 -6.02 -19.06
CA LEU A 189 -7.91 -5.95 -17.66
C LEU A 189 -8.90 -7.06 -17.32
N PHE A 190 -8.63 -7.78 -16.24
CA PHE A 190 -9.45 -8.91 -15.80
C PHE A 190 -10.00 -8.67 -14.40
N ASP A 191 -11.16 -9.27 -14.12
CA ASP A 191 -11.67 -9.34 -12.75
C ASP A 191 -10.71 -10.19 -11.92
N ARG A 192 -10.30 -9.66 -10.76
CA ARG A 192 -9.51 -10.37 -9.75
C ARG A 192 -10.14 -11.70 -9.32
N ASN A 193 -11.47 -11.80 -9.35
CA ASN A 193 -12.20 -13.01 -8.94
C ASN A 193 -12.37 -14.03 -10.08
N ALA A 194 -12.08 -13.66 -11.33
CA ALA A 194 -12.12 -14.58 -12.47
C ALA A 194 -10.87 -15.47 -12.51
N ASP A 195 -10.91 -16.51 -13.35
CA ASP A 195 -9.72 -17.30 -13.67
C ASP A 195 -8.80 -16.53 -14.63
N TYR A 196 -8.07 -15.56 -14.08
CA TYR A 196 -7.14 -14.73 -14.85
C TYR A 196 -6.06 -15.55 -15.57
N VAL A 197 -5.76 -16.77 -15.12
CA VAL A 197 -4.78 -17.65 -15.79
C VAL A 197 -5.31 -18.05 -17.16
N GLN A 198 -6.57 -18.46 -17.23
CA GLN A 198 -7.21 -18.79 -18.51
C GLN A 198 -7.39 -17.56 -19.39
N GLU A 199 -7.81 -16.43 -18.83
CA GLU A 199 -8.01 -15.20 -19.61
C GLU A 199 -6.70 -14.70 -20.23
N VAL A 200 -5.59 -14.72 -19.48
CA VAL A 200 -4.25 -14.43 -20.02
C VAL A 200 -3.89 -15.42 -21.14
N LYS A 201 -4.07 -16.73 -20.92
CA LYS A 201 -3.71 -17.77 -21.91
C LYS A 201 -4.54 -17.73 -23.18
N ARG A 202 -5.76 -17.19 -23.15
CA ARG A 202 -6.57 -16.97 -24.37
C ARG A 202 -5.96 -15.91 -25.28
N ILE A 203 -5.27 -14.92 -24.71
CA ILE A 203 -4.66 -13.82 -25.44
C ILE A 203 -3.19 -14.12 -25.77
N SER A 204 -2.47 -14.75 -24.84
CA SER A 204 -1.06 -15.11 -24.93
C SER A 204 -0.88 -16.53 -24.40
N ALA A 205 -0.97 -17.52 -25.30
CA ALA A 205 -1.01 -18.94 -24.96
C ALA A 205 0.24 -19.42 -24.20
N GLU A 206 1.39 -18.83 -24.51
CA GLU A 206 2.68 -19.08 -23.88
C GLU A 206 2.84 -18.40 -22.51
N GLY A 207 1.91 -17.52 -22.12
CA GLY A 207 1.94 -16.78 -20.85
C GLY A 207 2.49 -15.36 -20.97
N VAL A 208 3.18 -14.88 -19.95
CA VAL A 208 3.78 -13.53 -19.87
C VAL A 208 5.26 -13.57 -19.48
N ASP A 209 6.02 -12.54 -19.87
CA ASP A 209 7.44 -12.47 -19.54
C ASP A 209 7.69 -12.08 -18.07
N ILE A 210 6.83 -11.23 -17.50
CA ILE A 210 6.99 -10.73 -16.13
C ILE A 210 5.68 -10.88 -15.37
N VAL A 211 5.73 -11.44 -14.16
CA VAL A 211 4.61 -11.45 -13.22
C VAL A 211 5.00 -10.67 -11.97
N LEU A 212 4.22 -9.63 -11.64
CA LEU A 212 4.37 -8.84 -10.42
C LEU A 212 3.27 -9.22 -9.43
N ASP A 213 3.65 -9.86 -8.32
CA ASP A 213 2.73 -10.32 -7.28
C ASP A 213 2.89 -9.55 -5.97
N CYS A 214 1.77 -9.00 -5.49
CA CYS A 214 1.63 -8.39 -4.17
C CYS A 214 0.71 -9.19 -3.23
N LEU A 215 0.19 -10.33 -3.68
CA LEU A 215 -0.81 -11.13 -2.99
C LEU A 215 -0.14 -12.18 -2.09
N CYS A 216 0.82 -12.93 -2.62
CA CYS A 216 1.42 -14.14 -2.01
C CYS A 216 0.41 -15.30 -1.89
N GLY A 217 0.87 -16.47 -1.41
CA GLY A 217 0.08 -17.70 -1.24
C GLY A 217 -0.22 -18.39 -2.56
N ASP A 218 -1.47 -18.84 -2.74
CA ASP A 218 -1.94 -19.61 -3.91
C ASP A 218 -1.71 -18.92 -5.27
N ASN A 219 -1.52 -17.59 -5.29
CA ASN A 219 -1.20 -16.84 -6.51
C ASN A 219 0.24 -17.07 -6.98
N THR A 220 1.14 -17.54 -6.11
CA THR A 220 2.53 -17.83 -6.46
C THR A 220 2.58 -18.92 -7.54
N GLY A 221 1.95 -20.07 -7.30
CA GLY A 221 1.91 -21.18 -8.26
C GLY A 221 1.24 -20.79 -9.58
N LYS A 222 0.14 -20.02 -9.51
CA LYS A 222 -0.54 -19.47 -10.70
C LYS A 222 0.38 -18.55 -11.51
N GLY A 223 1.05 -17.61 -10.85
CA GLY A 223 2.01 -16.70 -11.48
C GLY A 223 3.16 -17.45 -12.14
N LEU A 224 3.74 -18.44 -11.46
CA LEU A 224 4.81 -19.28 -12.03
C LEU A 224 4.34 -20.10 -13.24
N SER A 225 3.10 -20.58 -13.23
CA SER A 225 2.51 -21.32 -14.36
C SER A 225 2.22 -20.45 -15.59
N LEU A 226 2.19 -19.13 -15.40
CA LEU A 226 1.96 -18.13 -16.45
C LEU A 226 3.25 -17.58 -17.05
N LEU A 227 4.43 -17.94 -16.55
CA LEU A 227 5.68 -17.43 -17.11
C LEU A 227 6.01 -18.09 -18.46
N LYS A 228 6.34 -17.27 -19.46
CA LYS A 228 7.08 -17.67 -20.67
C LYS A 228 8.47 -18.24 -20.28
N PRO A 229 9.15 -18.98 -21.17
CA PRO A 229 10.57 -19.29 -20.99
C PRO A 229 11.37 -17.99 -20.77
N LEU A 230 12.31 -18.04 -19.83
CA LEU A 230 13.09 -16.90 -19.31
C LEU A 230 12.27 -15.83 -18.58
N GLY A 231 11.01 -16.11 -18.29
CA GLY A 231 10.14 -15.20 -17.56
C GLY A 231 10.53 -15.06 -16.09
N THR A 232 10.18 -13.91 -15.51
CA THR A 232 10.50 -13.56 -14.12
C THR A 232 9.23 -13.33 -13.29
N TYR A 233 9.09 -14.10 -12.22
CA TYR A 233 8.10 -13.85 -11.18
C TYR A 233 8.74 -13.04 -10.05
N ILE A 234 8.10 -11.93 -9.64
CA ILE A 234 8.56 -11.07 -8.56
C ILE A 234 7.49 -10.93 -7.48
N LEU A 235 7.78 -11.42 -6.28
CA LEU A 235 6.98 -11.17 -5.09
C LEU A 235 7.46 -9.90 -4.38
N TYR A 236 6.60 -8.90 -4.22
CA TYR A 236 6.96 -7.62 -3.58
C TYR A 236 6.04 -7.20 -2.44
N GLY A 237 5.06 -8.04 -2.09
CA GLY A 237 4.16 -7.81 -0.96
C GLY A 237 3.37 -9.06 -0.61
N SER A 238 2.76 -9.05 0.57
CA SER A 238 2.02 -10.20 1.10
C SER A 238 0.61 -9.78 1.52
N SER A 239 -0.14 -9.16 0.61
CA SER A 239 -1.43 -8.57 0.95
C SER A 239 -2.48 -9.59 1.41
N ASN A 240 -2.34 -10.87 1.06
CA ASN A 240 -3.19 -11.93 1.58
C ASN A 240 -2.94 -12.26 3.07
N MET A 241 -1.89 -11.72 3.70
CA MET A 241 -1.68 -11.86 5.15
C MET A 241 -2.58 -10.95 5.99
N VAL A 242 -3.20 -9.94 5.37
CA VAL A 242 -4.10 -8.98 6.02
C VAL A 242 -5.52 -9.28 5.56
N THR A 243 -6.20 -10.19 6.26
CA THR A 243 -7.56 -10.67 5.93
C THR A 243 -8.67 -10.07 6.81
N GLY A 244 -8.31 -9.36 7.88
CA GLY A 244 -9.25 -8.70 8.78
C GLY A 244 -8.57 -7.59 9.58
N GLU A 245 -9.23 -7.09 10.62
CA GLU A 245 -8.75 -5.94 11.38
C GLU A 245 -7.51 -6.22 12.24
N THR A 246 -7.34 -7.44 12.75
CA THR A 246 -6.26 -7.83 13.66
C THR A 246 -5.40 -8.95 13.07
N LYS A 247 -4.25 -9.21 13.69
CA LYS A 247 -3.35 -10.30 13.28
C LYS A 247 -4.05 -11.65 13.41
N SER A 248 -4.24 -12.31 12.26
CA SER A 248 -4.69 -13.69 12.21
C SER A 248 -3.46 -14.62 12.24
N PHE A 249 -3.22 -15.28 13.39
CA PHE A 249 -2.20 -16.31 13.49
C PHE A 249 -2.41 -17.45 12.48
N PHE A 250 -3.67 -17.78 12.18
CA PHE A 250 -4.02 -18.76 11.16
C PHE A 250 -3.61 -18.32 9.75
N SER A 251 -3.87 -17.05 9.37
CA SER A 251 -3.46 -16.52 8.06
C SER A 251 -1.93 -16.42 7.94
N PHE A 252 -1.24 -16.09 9.04
CA PHE A 252 0.23 -16.12 9.09
C PHE A 252 0.76 -17.55 8.88
N ALA A 253 0.32 -18.51 9.70
CA ALA A 253 0.74 -19.92 9.58
C ALA A 253 0.39 -20.52 8.22
N LYS A 254 -0.80 -20.21 7.68
CA LYS A 254 -1.23 -20.63 6.33
C LYS A 254 -0.31 -20.07 5.25
N SER A 255 0.14 -18.82 5.37
CA SER A 255 1.07 -18.23 4.41
C SER A 255 2.43 -18.96 4.40
N TRP A 256 2.92 -19.41 5.56
CA TRP A 256 4.13 -20.24 5.66
C TRP A 256 3.94 -21.67 5.15
N TRP A 257 2.75 -22.26 5.36
CA TRP A 257 2.42 -23.60 4.87
C TRP A 257 2.12 -23.66 3.37
N GLN A 258 1.61 -22.57 2.80
CA GLN A 258 1.25 -22.44 1.38
C GLN A 258 2.38 -21.87 0.51
N VAL A 259 3.57 -21.60 1.07
CA VAL A 259 4.73 -21.37 0.21
C VAL A 259 5.02 -22.68 -0.48
N GLU A 260 4.58 -22.82 -1.74
CA GLU A 260 5.04 -23.91 -2.59
C GLU A 260 6.56 -23.97 -2.46
N LYS A 261 7.09 -25.11 -2.02
CA LYS A 261 8.54 -25.31 -1.99
C LYS A 261 9.03 -25.13 -3.42
N VAL A 262 9.65 -23.99 -3.70
CA VAL A 262 10.31 -23.74 -4.97
C VAL A 262 11.35 -24.83 -5.16
N ASN A 263 11.14 -25.69 -6.16
CA ASN A 263 12.10 -26.73 -6.51
C ASN A 263 13.11 -26.12 -7.50
N PRO A 264 14.40 -25.94 -7.15
CA PRO A 264 15.39 -25.38 -8.05
C PRO A 264 15.56 -26.18 -9.34
N ILE A 265 15.34 -27.50 -9.31
CA ILE A 265 15.37 -28.36 -10.49
C ILE A 265 14.26 -27.96 -11.46
N LYS A 266 13.06 -27.65 -10.96
CA LYS A 266 11.94 -27.17 -11.76
C LYS A 266 12.26 -25.82 -12.44
N LEU A 267 13.00 -24.93 -11.77
CA LEU A 267 13.45 -23.66 -12.38
C LEU A 267 14.44 -23.89 -13.52
N TYR A 268 15.37 -24.83 -13.35
CA TYR A 268 16.31 -25.26 -14.38
C TYR A 268 15.57 -25.88 -15.58
N GLU A 269 14.64 -26.81 -15.35
CA GLU A 269 13.89 -27.49 -16.40
C GLU A 269 12.94 -26.56 -17.16
N GLU A 270 12.26 -25.64 -16.46
CA GLU A 270 11.27 -24.72 -17.06
C GLU A 270 11.88 -23.40 -17.54
N ASN A 271 13.17 -23.16 -17.30
CA ASN A 271 13.88 -21.91 -17.62
C ASN A 271 13.21 -20.67 -17.03
N LYS A 272 12.93 -20.65 -15.72
CA LYS A 272 12.21 -19.54 -15.05
C LYS A 272 13.02 -18.89 -13.96
N VAL A 273 12.69 -17.63 -13.66
CA VAL A 273 13.29 -16.85 -12.57
C VAL A 273 12.24 -16.54 -11.51
N ILE A 274 12.63 -16.69 -10.25
CA ILE A 274 11.85 -16.26 -9.07
C ILE A 274 12.69 -15.25 -8.31
N ALA A 275 12.10 -14.09 -8.03
CA ALA A 275 12.70 -13.02 -7.24
C ALA A 275 11.75 -12.50 -6.16
N GLY A 276 12.34 -11.87 -5.15
CA GLY A 276 11.62 -11.10 -4.14
C GLY A 276 12.15 -9.68 -4.10
N PHE A 277 11.29 -8.70 -3.82
CA PHE A 277 11.69 -7.30 -3.73
C PHE A 277 11.11 -6.62 -2.49
N SER A 278 11.95 -5.92 -1.73
CA SER A 278 11.54 -5.13 -0.56
C SER A 278 12.32 -3.83 -0.50
N LEU A 279 11.68 -2.73 -0.91
CA LEU A 279 12.31 -1.41 -0.95
C LEU A 279 12.80 -0.93 0.42
N LEU A 280 12.00 -1.12 1.47
CA LEU A 280 12.38 -0.69 2.82
C LEU A 280 13.61 -1.45 3.36
N ASN A 281 13.71 -2.77 3.11
CA ASN A 281 14.91 -3.52 3.49
C ASN A 281 16.12 -3.08 2.65
N LEU A 282 15.92 -2.81 1.36
CA LEU A 282 16.97 -2.35 0.45
C LEU A 282 17.56 -0.99 0.90
N LEU A 283 16.70 -0.08 1.36
CA LEU A 283 17.08 1.22 1.92
C LEU A 283 17.71 1.08 3.31
N PHE A 284 16.97 0.56 4.29
CA PHE A 284 17.30 0.69 5.71
C PHE A 284 18.08 -0.48 6.31
N LYS A 285 18.25 -1.59 5.59
CA LYS A 285 19.03 -2.76 6.08
C LYS A 285 20.20 -3.10 5.18
N GLN A 286 20.10 -2.83 3.88
CA GLN A 286 21.11 -3.21 2.89
C GLN A 286 21.92 -2.02 2.36
N GLY A 287 21.62 -0.80 2.80
CA GLY A 287 22.43 0.39 2.56
C GLY A 287 22.54 0.81 1.09
N ARG A 288 21.52 0.52 0.27
CA ARG A 288 21.55 0.81 -1.18
C ARG A 288 20.95 2.18 -1.54
N ALA A 289 21.09 3.18 -0.67
CA ALA A 289 20.57 4.54 -0.89
C ALA A 289 21.09 5.17 -2.19
N GLY A 290 22.38 4.96 -2.54
CA GLY A 290 22.96 5.48 -3.78
C GLY A 290 22.32 4.91 -5.06
N LEU A 291 21.95 3.61 -5.04
CA LEU A 291 21.21 2.99 -6.16
C LEU A 291 19.82 3.62 -6.30
N ILE A 292 19.11 3.76 -5.17
CA ILE A 292 17.76 4.35 -5.18
C ILE A 292 17.78 5.81 -5.62
N ARG A 293 18.82 6.59 -5.27
CA ARG A 293 18.99 7.95 -5.79
C ARG A 293 19.07 7.99 -7.31
N GLY A 294 19.90 7.14 -7.91
CA GLY A 294 19.97 7.04 -9.37
C GLY A 294 18.63 6.65 -10.03
N VAL A 295 17.81 5.85 -9.34
CA VAL A 295 16.44 5.52 -9.81
C VAL A 295 15.50 6.71 -9.68
N VAL A 296 15.51 7.41 -8.54
CA VAL A 296 14.69 8.61 -8.33
C VAL A 296 15.04 9.69 -9.35
N ASP A 297 16.31 9.90 -9.66
CA ASP A 297 16.74 10.87 -10.68
C ASP A 297 16.16 10.55 -12.07
N LYS A 298 16.19 9.28 -12.48
CA LYS A 298 15.55 8.82 -13.73
C LYS A 298 14.04 9.03 -13.72
N LEU A 299 13.39 8.71 -12.60
CA LEU A 299 11.95 8.88 -12.43
C LEU A 299 11.54 10.37 -12.47
N ILE A 300 12.28 11.26 -11.82
CA ILE A 300 12.07 12.71 -11.91
C ILE A 300 12.23 13.16 -13.37
N GLY A 301 13.22 12.63 -14.09
CA GLY A 301 13.38 12.85 -15.53
C GLY A 301 12.13 12.48 -16.34
N LEU A 302 11.54 11.30 -16.09
CA LEU A 302 10.30 10.86 -16.72
C LEU A 302 9.10 11.73 -16.33
N TYR A 303 9.01 12.17 -15.08
CA TYR A 303 7.96 13.06 -14.60
C TYR A 303 8.04 14.43 -15.29
N ASN A 304 9.25 15.00 -15.41
CA ASN A 304 9.47 16.26 -16.10
C ASN A 304 9.13 16.17 -17.61
N GLN A 305 9.38 15.01 -18.23
CA GLN A 305 8.94 14.70 -19.60
C GLN A 305 7.44 14.41 -19.72
N LYS A 306 6.68 14.49 -18.62
CA LYS A 306 5.24 14.19 -18.51
C LYS A 306 4.88 12.77 -18.96
N LYS A 307 5.83 11.83 -18.87
CA LYS A 307 5.64 10.40 -19.18
C LYS A 307 5.05 9.62 -18.01
N ILE A 308 5.24 10.12 -16.80
CA ILE A 308 4.66 9.54 -15.58
C ILE A 308 4.02 10.64 -14.73
N LYS A 309 2.95 10.30 -14.02
CA LYS A 309 2.23 11.16 -13.09
C LYS A 309 1.61 10.31 -11.97
N PRO A 310 1.90 10.58 -10.69
CA PRO A 310 1.25 9.88 -9.58
C PRO A 310 -0.28 9.97 -9.65
N VAL A 311 -0.94 8.84 -9.49
CA VAL A 311 -2.40 8.78 -9.34
C VAL A 311 -2.71 8.89 -7.85
N VAL A 312 -3.28 10.01 -7.43
CA VAL A 312 -3.75 10.24 -6.06
C VAL A 312 -5.23 9.90 -6.00
N ASP A 313 -5.60 8.98 -5.10
CA ASP A 313 -6.98 8.53 -4.88
C ASP A 313 -7.75 9.54 -4.04
N SER A 314 -7.21 9.89 -2.86
CA SER A 314 -7.87 10.79 -1.92
C SER A 314 -6.90 11.37 -0.88
N LEU A 315 -7.27 12.52 -0.33
CA LEU A 315 -6.55 13.24 0.73
C LEU A 315 -7.33 13.15 2.04
N TRP A 316 -6.63 12.84 3.13
CA TRP A 316 -7.21 12.64 4.47
C TRP A 316 -6.46 13.47 5.50
N ALA A 317 -7.16 14.06 6.47
CA ALA A 317 -6.52 14.68 7.62
C ALA A 317 -5.85 13.62 8.49
N LEU A 318 -4.91 14.01 9.36
CA LEU A 318 -4.26 13.09 10.30
C LEU A 318 -5.28 12.38 11.22
N GLU A 319 -6.35 13.09 11.59
CA GLU A 319 -7.44 12.57 12.42
C GLU A 319 -8.28 11.51 11.70
N GLU A 320 -8.27 11.49 10.36
CA GLU A 320 -9.02 10.57 9.50
C GLU A 320 -8.17 9.34 9.07
N VAL A 321 -7.03 9.10 9.73
CA VAL A 321 -6.10 8.00 9.37
C VAL A 321 -6.74 6.61 9.46
N LYS A 322 -7.77 6.44 10.28
CA LYS A 322 -8.47 5.15 10.43
C LYS A 322 -9.31 4.85 9.20
N GLU A 323 -10.07 5.83 8.74
CA GLU A 323 -10.90 5.78 7.54
C GLU A 323 -10.02 5.57 6.30
N ALA A 324 -8.90 6.29 6.23
CA ALA A 324 -7.91 6.10 5.17
C ALA A 324 -7.34 4.67 5.15
N MET A 325 -6.95 4.13 6.32
CA MET A 325 -6.51 2.73 6.41
C MET A 325 -7.60 1.72 6.06
N GLN A 326 -8.84 1.96 6.48
CA GLN A 326 -9.98 1.10 6.17
C GLN A 326 -10.18 1.02 4.66
N ARG A 327 -10.12 2.16 3.96
CA ARG A 327 -10.23 2.19 2.50
C ARG A 327 -9.15 1.38 1.77
N ILE A 328 -7.91 1.34 2.29
CA ILE A 328 -6.85 0.47 1.75
C ILE A 328 -7.15 -1.00 2.06
N HIS A 329 -7.61 -1.30 3.29
CA HIS A 329 -7.97 -2.65 3.71
C HIS A 329 -9.06 -3.24 2.80
N ASP A 330 -10.09 -2.44 2.51
CA ASP A 330 -11.22 -2.80 1.63
C ASP A 330 -10.83 -2.82 0.15
N ARG A 331 -9.57 -2.45 -0.17
CA ARG A 331 -9.06 -2.31 -1.53
C ARG A 331 -9.95 -1.37 -2.36
N GLY A 332 -10.48 -0.32 -1.75
CA GLY A 332 -11.43 0.62 -2.39
C GLY A 332 -10.77 1.67 -3.27
N ASN A 333 -9.45 1.86 -3.17
CA ASN A 333 -8.72 2.97 -3.77
C ASN A 333 -8.27 2.74 -5.22
N ILE A 334 -8.24 3.81 -6.02
CA ILE A 334 -7.56 3.86 -7.32
C ILE A 334 -6.40 4.85 -7.20
N GLY A 335 -5.17 4.32 -7.14
CA GLY A 335 -3.97 5.11 -6.86
C GLY A 335 -3.64 5.17 -5.37
N LYS A 336 -3.07 6.29 -4.92
CA LYS A 336 -2.46 6.47 -3.59
C LYS A 336 -3.37 7.26 -2.65
N LEU A 337 -3.48 6.81 -1.40
CA LEU A 337 -4.06 7.62 -0.33
C LEU A 337 -2.97 8.45 0.33
N ILE A 338 -3.29 9.70 0.62
CA ILE A 338 -2.37 10.65 1.24
C ILE A 338 -2.96 11.15 2.55
N LEU A 339 -2.13 11.20 3.59
CA LEU A 339 -2.41 12.04 4.76
C LEU A 339 -1.92 13.45 4.46
N ASP A 340 -2.83 14.40 4.36
CA ASP A 340 -2.57 15.82 4.20
C ASP A 340 -2.57 16.47 5.58
N VAL A 341 -1.42 17.02 5.98
CA VAL A 341 -1.19 17.55 7.34
C VAL A 341 -1.98 18.84 7.58
N GLU A 342 -2.29 19.59 6.52
CA GLU A 342 -3.00 20.87 6.57
C GLU A 342 -4.51 20.72 6.36
N LYS A 343 -4.96 19.58 5.86
CA LYS A 343 -6.40 19.31 5.67
C LYS A 343 -7.12 19.31 7.02
N THR A 344 -8.16 20.13 7.14
CA THR A 344 -9.10 20.07 8.25
C THR A 344 -9.90 18.76 8.18
N PRO A 345 -10.07 18.04 9.30
CA PRO A 345 -10.89 16.83 9.31
C PRO A 345 -12.33 17.15 8.90
N THR A 346 -12.92 16.24 8.14
CA THR A 346 -14.32 16.34 7.73
C THR A 346 -15.18 16.26 8.99
N PRO A 347 -16.14 17.18 9.20
CA PRO A 347 -17.03 17.10 10.36
C PRO A 347 -17.72 15.74 10.38
N LEU A 348 -17.67 15.06 11.52
CA LEU A 348 -18.53 13.90 11.74
C LEU A 348 -19.97 14.42 11.65
N MET A 349 -20.74 13.99 10.66
CA MET A 349 -22.19 14.17 10.73
C MET A 349 -22.64 13.46 12.00
N ALA A 350 -23.24 14.22 12.93
CA ALA A 350 -23.93 13.63 14.06
C ALA A 350 -25.02 12.73 13.47
N ASN A 351 -24.82 11.41 13.50
CA ASN A 351 -25.93 10.51 13.24
C ASN A 351 -26.99 10.82 14.29
N ASP A 352 -28.20 11.11 13.82
CA ASP A 352 -29.40 11.26 14.64
C ASP A 352 -29.40 10.16 15.70
N SER A 353 -29.24 10.58 16.95
CA SER A 353 -29.62 9.78 18.09
C SER A 353 -31.12 9.52 17.93
N THR A 354 -31.47 8.31 17.49
CA THR A 354 -32.81 7.79 17.73
C THR A 354 -33.06 7.89 19.23
N GLU A 355 -33.89 8.87 19.59
CA GLU A 355 -34.56 8.96 20.88
C GLU A 355 -35.24 7.62 21.15
N THR A 356 -34.65 6.81 22.02
CA THR A 356 -35.41 5.81 22.76
C THR A 356 -36.28 6.59 23.74
N SER A 357 -37.52 6.85 23.34
CA SER A 357 -38.57 7.37 24.22
C SER A 357 -38.76 6.43 25.40
N GLU A 358 -38.55 6.96 26.61
CA GLU A 358 -39.05 6.39 27.85
C GLU A 358 -40.59 6.25 27.73
N ALA A 359 -41.07 5.01 27.68
CA ALA A 359 -42.47 4.69 27.96
C ALA A 359 -42.46 3.74 29.16
N GLY A 360 -43.05 4.21 30.25
CA GLY A 360 -43.03 3.59 31.57
C GLY A 360 -43.63 2.18 31.60
N GLU A 361 -43.08 1.37 32.50
CA GLU A 361 -43.70 0.15 32.99
C GLU A 361 -44.90 0.55 33.87
N GLU A 362 -46.11 0.34 33.36
CA GLU A 362 -47.30 0.15 34.18
C GLU A 362 -47.63 -1.35 34.17
N GLU A 363 -47.52 -1.98 35.34
CA GLU A 363 -48.06 -3.31 35.63
C GLU A 363 -49.59 -3.19 35.71
N GLU A 364 -50.30 -3.90 34.84
CA GLU A 364 -51.71 -4.24 35.05
C GLU A 364 -51.89 -5.76 34.93
N ASP A 365 -52.22 -6.37 36.07
CA ASP A 365 -52.81 -7.70 36.19
C ASP A 365 -54.14 -7.75 35.44
N HIS A 366 -54.34 -8.78 34.60
CA HIS A 366 -55.69 -9.24 34.29
C HIS A 366 -55.77 -10.75 34.04
N GLU A 367 -56.50 -11.41 34.93
CA GLU A 367 -57.12 -12.72 34.80
C GLU A 367 -57.96 -12.85 33.51
N GLY A 368 -57.96 -14.03 32.89
CA GLY A 368 -58.82 -14.28 31.72
C GLY A 368 -58.79 -15.72 31.22
N ASP A 369 -59.77 -16.48 31.70
CA ASP A 369 -60.19 -17.84 31.37
C ASP A 369 -59.84 -18.43 29.98
N SER A 370 -59.42 -19.69 30.02
CA SER A 370 -59.31 -20.59 28.87
C SER A 370 -60.55 -21.48 28.77
N GLU A 371 -61.29 -21.43 27.67
CA GLU A 371 -62.16 -22.52 27.25
C GLU A 371 -61.91 -22.94 25.78
N ASN A 372 -61.31 -24.13 25.68
CA ASN A 372 -61.85 -25.30 24.98
C ASN A 372 -61.84 -25.33 23.42
N LYS A 373 -60.98 -26.17 22.83
CA LYS A 373 -61.38 -27.53 22.36
C LYS A 373 -60.28 -28.30 21.60
N GLU A 374 -60.08 -29.55 22.06
CA GLU A 374 -59.98 -30.84 21.32
C GLU A 374 -58.98 -30.98 20.13
N ARG A 375 -58.25 -32.10 19.89
CA ARG A 375 -58.15 -33.44 20.47
C ARG A 375 -56.97 -34.19 19.81
N MET A 376 -56.09 -34.73 20.64
CA MET A 376 -55.56 -36.11 20.68
C MET A 376 -54.60 -36.73 19.62
N PRO A 377 -53.81 -37.76 20.06
CA PRO A 377 -52.49 -38.14 19.53
C PRO A 377 -52.46 -39.57 18.94
N PHE A 378 -51.31 -40.00 18.38
CA PHE A 378 -50.89 -41.40 18.15
C PHE A 378 -49.48 -41.40 17.48
N ILE A 379 -48.45 -42.24 17.70
CA ILE A 379 -48.13 -43.47 18.47
C ILE A 379 -46.59 -43.51 18.68
N GLN A 380 -46.16 -44.29 19.68
CA GLN A 380 -44.81 -44.80 19.99
C GLN A 380 -43.91 -45.18 18.81
#